data_AF-A0A3P5XZ38-F1
#
_entry.id   AF-A0A3P5XZ38-F1
#
_cell.length_a   1.000
_cell.length_b   1.000
_cell.length_c   1.000
_cell.angle_alpha   90.00
_cell.angle_beta   90.00
_cell.angle_gamma   90.00
#
_symmetry.space_group_name_H-M   'P 1'
#
loop_
_entity.id
_entity.type
_entity.pdbx_description
1 polymer ?
#
loop_
_entity_poly.entity_id
_entity_poly.type
_entity_poly.pdbx_seq_one_letter_code
_entity_poly.pdbx_strand_id
1 'polypeptide(L)' 'PLRAIVDGEIYVMGGCKADETKNWAEVFDPITQTWESLHDPGPSLL' A
#
# COMPACT_ATOMS: atom_id res chain seq x y z
N PRO A 1 11.01 -3.41 1.04
CA PRO A 1 9.75 -2.82 0.52
C PRO A 1 9.80 -2.78 -1.01
N LEU A 2 8.68 -3.10 -1.66
CA LEU A 2 8.46 -2.90 -3.09
C LEU A 2 7.86 -1.51 -3.33
N ARG A 3 8.13 -0.94 -4.50
CA ARG A 3 7.61 0.37 -4.92
C ARG A 3 7.16 0.30 -6.36
N ALA A 4 5.96 0.78 -6.63
CA ALA A 4 5.38 0.86 -7.97
C ALA A 4 4.68 2.21 -8.17
N ILE A 5 4.62 2.64 -9.42
CA ILE A 5 3.81 3.80 -9.83
C ILE A 5 2.66 3.27 -10.68
N VAL A 6 1.43 3.55 -10.26
CA VAL A 6 0.21 3.17 -10.97
C VAL A 6 -0.69 4.39 -11.03
N ASP A 7 -1.13 4.77 -12.22
CA ASP A 7 -1.99 5.93 -12.46
C ASP A 7 -1.53 7.25 -11.81
N GLY A 8 -0.22 7.43 -11.62
CA GLY A 8 0.38 8.62 -11.03
C GLY A 8 0.49 8.58 -9.50
N GLU A 9 -0.04 7.55 -8.85
CA GLU A 9 0.09 7.29 -7.42
C GLU A 9 1.27 6.36 -7.13
N ILE A 10 1.84 6.48 -5.93
CA ILE A 10 2.99 5.67 -5.51
C ILE A 10 2.54 4.62 -4.50
N TYR A 11 2.69 3.36 -4.86
CA TYR A 11 2.34 2.22 -4.01
C TYR A 11 3.59 1.67 -3.34
N VAL A 12 3.53 1.47 -2.02
CA VAL A 12 4.58 0.88 -1.20
C VAL A 12 4.02 -0.38 -0.53
N MET A 13 4.66 -1.52 -0.78
CA MET A 13 4.17 -2.83 -0.33
C MET A 13 5.25 -3.61 0.40
N GLY A 14 4.82 -4.32 1.46
CA GLY A 14 5.68 -5.13 2.30
C GLY A 14 6.71 -4.33 3.11
N GLY A 15 7.58 -5.05 3.80
CA GLY A 15 8.47 -4.47 4.80
C GLY A 15 8.98 -5.60 5.68
N CYS A 16 9.65 -5.28 6.77
CA CYS A 16 9.81 -6.22 7.88
C CYS A 16 9.34 -5.46 9.11
N LYS A 17 8.02 -5.37 9.28
CA LYS A 17 7.42 -4.90 10.53
C LYS A 17 6.47 -5.97 11.03
N ALA A 18 6.60 -6.30 12.31
CA ALA A 18 5.89 -7.40 12.95
C ALA A 18 4.34 -7.27 12.97
N ASP A 19 3.80 -6.12 12.55
CA ASP A 19 2.37 -5.77 12.58
C ASP A 19 1.73 -5.66 11.18
N GLU A 20 2.35 -6.29 10.16
CA GLU A 20 1.90 -6.34 8.75
C GLU A 20 0.50 -6.97 8.53
N THR A 21 -0.19 -7.38 9.59
CA THR A 21 -1.53 -7.99 9.52
C THR A 21 -2.66 -7.00 9.31
N LYS A 22 -2.45 -5.69 9.55
CA LYS A 22 -3.50 -4.67 9.43
C LYS A 22 -3.47 -3.91 8.10
N ASN A 23 -2.28 -3.49 7.68
CA ASN A 23 -2.06 -2.72 6.46
C ASN A 23 -0.91 -3.37 5.68
N TRP A 24 -1.23 -4.06 4.59
CA TRP A 24 -0.27 -4.79 3.77
C TRP A 24 0.48 -3.86 2.80
N ALA A 25 -0.09 -2.68 2.54
CA ALA A 25 0.42 -1.69 1.62
C ALA A 25 -0.01 -0.27 2.01
N GLU A 26 0.68 0.73 1.46
CA GLU A 26 0.32 2.15 1.57
C GLU A 26 0.43 2.80 0.19
N VAL A 27 -0.47 3.72 -0.12
CA VAL A 27 -0.46 4.51 -1.35
C VAL A 27 -0.25 5.99 -1.02
N PHE A 28 0.55 6.66 -1.83
CA PHE A 28 0.79 8.10 -1.77
C PHE A 28 0.25 8.78 -3.01
N ASP A 29 -0.62 9.77 -2.82
CA ASP A 29 -1.11 10.68 -3.85
C ASP A 29 -0.26 11.97 -3.85
N PRO A 30 0.55 12.23 -4.90
CA PRO A 30 1.36 13.43 -4.99
C PRO A 30 0.57 14.74 -5.13
N ILE A 31 -0.68 14.68 -5.60
CA ILE A 31 -1.54 15.84 -5.82
C ILE A 31 -2.03 16.39 -4.48
N THR A 32 -2.57 15.52 -3.64
CA THR A 32 -3.08 15.87 -2.30
C THR A 32 -2.00 15.80 -1.23
N GLN A 33 -0.85 15.19 -1.54
CA GLN A 33 0.28 14.96 -0.63
C GLN A 33 -0.10 14.12 0.60
N THR A 34 -0.99 13.15 0.41
CA THR A 34 -1.48 12.30 1.49
C THR A 34 -1.06 10.84 1.31
N TRP A 35 -0.96 10.15 2.44
CA TRP A 35 -0.79 8.72 2.52
C TRP A 35 -2.11 8.06 2.94
N GLU A 36 -2.46 6.96 2.29
CA GLU A 36 -3.56 6.09 2.67
C GLU A 36 -3.06 4.66 2.87
N SER A 37 -3.49 4.02 3.97
CA SER A 37 -3.18 2.62 4.23
C SER A 37 -4.17 1.72 3.50
N LEU A 38 -3.64 0.74 2.77
CA LEU A 38 -4.45 -0.26 2.08
C LEU A 38 -4.64 -1.48 2.98
N HIS A 39 -5.90 -1.84 3.17
CA HIS A 39 -6.30 -3.06 3.87
C HIS A 39 -6.11 -4.28 2.98
N ASP A 40 -5.78 -5.42 3.59
CA ASP A 40 -5.67 -6.68 2.86
C ASP A 40 -7.00 -6.99 2.17
N PRO A 41 -7.05 -7.11 0.83
CA PRO A 41 -8.29 -7.46 0.13
C PRO A 41 -8.80 -8.86 0.49
N GLY A 42 -8.01 -9.64 1.23
CA GLY A 42 -8.34 -11.00 1.64
C GLY A 42 -8.29 -11.98 0.46
N PRO A 43 -8.74 -13.23 0.65
CA PRO A 43 -8.64 -14.28 -0.36
C PRO A 43 -9.56 -14.09 -1.59
N SER A 44 -10.32 -12.99 -1.65
CA SER A 44 -11.35 -12.74 -2.67
C SER A 44 -10.80 -12.41 -4.06
N LEU A 45 -9.47 -12.36 -4.24
CA LEU A 45 -8.79 -12.11 -5.51
C LEU A 45 -8.10 -13.37 -6.08
N LEU A 46 -8.45 -14.56 -5.57
CA LEU A 46 -8.12 -15.86 -6.18
C LEU A 46 -9.27 -16.39 -7.05
#